data_AF-A0AAD4H1R7-F1
#
_entry.id   AF-A0AAD4H1R7-F1
#
_cell.length_a   1.000
_cell.length_b   1.000
_cell.length_c   1.000
_cell.angle_alpha   90.00
_cell.angle_beta   90.00
_cell.angle_gamma   90.00
#
_symmetry.space_group_name_H-M   'P 1'
#
loop_
_entity.id
_entity.type
_entity.pdbx_description
1 polymer ?
#
loop_
_entity_poly.entity_id
_entity_poly.type
_entity_poly.pdbx_seq_one_letter_code
_entity_poly.pdbx_strand_id
1 'polypeptide(L)'
;MSHNHHDDDDFVPSETTGYKVGQKKSLNDYQNLDADDEALRRWKESLGVASTGVSKLDDPHNVVVLQLALEVAGRPDVILDLTKSEKELEEHSFTIKEGVEYRLKVLFKVQHEVVSGLKYMHVIKRKGIRGKFDKSEEMIGSYAANANFLAEEAPSGMLARGHYDVKSKFIDDDKTVHKEWSWSFDIKKDW
;
A
#
# COMPACT_ATOMS: atom_id res chain seq x y z
N MET A 1 27.88 5.50 -19.64
CA MET A 1 27.14 5.31 -18.39
C MET A 1 25.84 6.09 -18.51
N SER A 2 24.73 5.41 -18.80
CA SER A 2 23.41 6.04 -18.85
C SER A 2 22.41 4.96 -18.47
N HIS A 3 22.06 4.91 -17.18
CA HIS A 3 20.99 4.10 -16.59
C HIS A 3 20.64 4.82 -15.29
N ASN A 4 19.51 5.55 -15.27
CA ASN A 4 18.59 5.60 -14.11
C ASN A 4 17.40 6.57 -14.24
N HIS A 5 17.31 7.41 -15.28
CA HIS A 5 16.31 8.49 -15.27
C HIS A 5 14.83 8.07 -15.49
N HIS A 6 14.52 6.81 -15.85
CA HIS A 6 13.14 6.39 -16.08
C HIS A 6 12.43 5.79 -14.86
N ASP A 7 13.16 5.33 -13.83
CA ASP A 7 12.53 4.63 -12.70
C ASP A 7 11.84 5.57 -11.71
N ASP A 8 12.27 6.84 -11.64
CA ASP A 8 11.73 7.83 -10.70
C ASP A 8 10.35 8.37 -11.13
N ASP A 9 10.13 8.55 -12.45
CA ASP A 9 8.83 9.01 -12.99
C ASP A 9 7.69 8.01 -12.71
N ASP A 10 8.04 6.72 -12.59
CA ASP A 10 7.07 5.65 -12.42
C ASP A 10 6.38 5.70 -11.05
N PHE A 11 7.03 6.28 -10.05
CA PHE A 11 6.51 6.41 -8.69
C PHE A 11 6.06 7.83 -8.31
N VAL A 12 5.87 8.71 -9.30
CA VAL A 12 5.18 9.99 -9.07
C VAL A 12 3.68 9.71 -8.94
N PRO A 13 3.04 10.04 -7.78
CA PRO A 13 1.61 9.86 -7.59
C PRO A 13 0.82 10.75 -8.55
N SER A 14 -0.33 10.27 -9.00
CA SER A 14 -1.25 11.08 -9.79
C SER A 14 -1.85 12.22 -8.94
N GLU A 15 -1.92 13.42 -9.53
CA GLU A 15 -2.61 14.55 -8.93
C GLU A 15 -4.09 14.53 -9.36
N THR A 16 -5.01 14.52 -8.38
CA THR A 16 -6.44 14.63 -8.67
C THR A 16 -6.77 16.08 -9.01
N THR A 17 -7.22 16.34 -10.24
CA THR A 17 -7.52 17.70 -10.72
C THR A 17 -8.55 18.38 -9.82
N GLY A 18 -8.14 19.50 -9.19
CA GLY A 18 -8.99 20.30 -8.31
C GLY A 18 -8.98 19.92 -6.83
N TYR A 19 -8.37 18.79 -6.45
CA TYR A 19 -8.14 18.46 -5.04
C TYR A 19 -7.01 19.31 -4.48
N LYS A 20 -7.23 19.91 -3.30
CA LYS A 20 -6.21 20.65 -2.56
C LYS A 20 -6.10 20.03 -1.18
N VAL A 21 -4.90 19.56 -0.85
CA VAL A 21 -4.59 19.04 0.48
C VAL A 21 -4.91 20.13 1.50
N GLY A 22 -5.70 19.77 2.51
CA GLY A 22 -6.11 20.69 3.57
C GLY A 22 -4.95 21.13 4.45
N GLN A 23 -5.19 22.09 5.34
CA GLN A 23 -4.19 22.48 6.33
C GLN A 23 -3.93 21.32 7.30
N LYS A 24 -2.65 20.96 7.46
CA LYS A 24 -2.22 19.97 8.46
C LYS A 24 -2.58 20.46 9.86
N LYS A 25 -3.24 19.58 10.63
CA LYS A 25 -3.57 19.77 12.04
C LYS A 25 -3.07 18.55 12.80
N SER A 26 -2.51 18.76 13.99
CA SER A 26 -2.04 17.64 14.81
C SER A 26 -3.21 16.87 15.41
N LEU A 27 -2.98 15.62 15.84
CA LEU A 27 -3.98 14.88 16.62
C LEU A 27 -4.46 15.67 17.85
N ASN A 28 -3.54 16.36 18.53
CA ASN A 28 -3.89 17.18 19.69
C ASN A 28 -4.81 18.35 19.32
N ASP A 29 -4.56 19.02 18.18
CA ASP A 29 -5.46 20.07 17.69
C ASP A 29 -6.85 19.48 17.36
N TYR A 30 -6.90 18.30 16.72
CA TYR A 30 -8.15 17.62 16.42
C TYR A 30 -8.91 17.19 17.67
N GLN A 31 -8.24 16.76 18.74
CA GLN A 31 -8.87 16.42 20.00
C GLN A 31 -9.47 17.64 20.71
N ASN A 32 -8.77 18.78 20.66
CA ASN A 32 -9.19 20.00 21.35
C ASN A 32 -10.20 20.86 20.57
N LEU A 33 -10.29 20.70 19.25
CA LEU A 33 -11.31 21.35 18.43
C LEU A 33 -12.71 20.91 18.88
N ASP A 34 -13.56 21.87 19.28
CA ASP A 34 -14.95 21.62 19.67
C ASP A 34 -15.10 20.53 20.76
N ALA A 35 -14.20 20.53 21.74
CA ALA A 35 -14.18 19.56 22.84
C ALA A 35 -15.48 19.51 23.67
N ASP A 36 -16.25 20.60 23.64
CA ASP A 36 -17.55 20.73 24.31
C ASP A 36 -18.70 20.04 23.54
N ASP A 37 -18.47 19.61 22.29
CA ASP A 37 -19.47 18.91 21.47
C ASP A 37 -19.38 17.38 21.67
N GLU A 38 -20.37 16.83 22.37
CA GLU A 38 -20.45 15.40 22.67
C GLU A 38 -20.60 14.53 21.40
N ALA A 39 -21.31 15.01 20.39
CA ALA A 39 -21.49 14.28 19.13
C ALA A 39 -20.19 14.23 18.34
N LEU A 40 -19.46 15.35 18.27
CA LEU A 40 -18.18 15.41 17.58
C LEU A 40 -17.11 14.59 18.31
N ARG A 41 -17.11 14.58 19.64
CA ARG A 41 -16.20 13.75 20.44
C ARG A 41 -16.43 12.26 20.18
N ARG A 42 -17.68 11.79 20.21
CA ARG A 42 -18.01 10.39 19.87
C ARG A 42 -17.64 10.04 18.43
N TRP A 43 -17.84 10.96 17.50
CA TRP A 43 -17.43 10.76 16.11
C TRP A 43 -15.91 10.61 15.99
N LYS A 44 -15.11 11.47 16.64
CA LYS A 44 -13.63 11.36 16.68
C LYS A 44 -13.16 10.08 17.36
N GLU A 45 -13.82 9.66 18.43
CA GLU A 45 -13.58 8.37 19.09
C GLU A 45 -13.81 7.20 18.12
N SER A 46 -14.92 7.24 17.36
CA SER A 46 -15.24 6.20 16.37
C SER A 46 -14.23 6.12 15.22
N LEU A 47 -13.55 7.23 14.92
CA LEU A 47 -12.47 7.31 13.92
C LEU A 47 -11.10 6.90 14.48
N GLY A 48 -11.02 6.55 15.76
CA GLY A 48 -9.76 6.18 16.42
C GLY A 48 -8.86 7.36 16.81
N VAL A 49 -9.32 8.61 16.65
CA VAL A 49 -8.57 9.84 16.97
C VAL A 49 -8.38 10.01 18.48
N ALA A 50 -9.27 9.42 19.30
CA ALA A 50 -9.19 9.45 20.76
C ALA A 50 -8.50 8.23 21.37
N SER A 51 -8.30 7.15 20.60
CA SER A 51 -7.83 5.85 21.10
C SER A 51 -6.37 5.55 20.77
N THR A 52 -5.54 6.55 20.50
CA THR A 52 -4.08 6.37 20.49
C THR A 52 -3.57 6.40 21.93
N GLY A 53 -4.03 5.42 22.73
CA GLY A 53 -3.32 5.01 23.93
C GLY A 53 -1.91 4.61 23.50
N VAL A 54 -0.95 5.49 23.83
CA VAL A 54 0.50 5.34 23.86
C VAL A 54 0.97 3.93 23.51
N SER A 55 0.93 3.58 22.23
CA SER A 55 1.77 2.51 21.73
C SER A 55 2.99 3.23 21.21
N LYS A 56 3.95 3.46 22.11
CA LYS A 56 5.35 3.61 21.73
C LYS A 56 5.72 2.32 21.01
N LEU A 57 5.41 2.23 19.71
CA LEU A 57 6.23 1.43 18.84
C LEU A 57 7.52 2.24 18.68
N ASP A 58 8.67 1.60 18.85
CA ASP A 58 9.99 2.21 18.61
C ASP A 58 10.19 2.65 17.14
N ASP A 59 9.16 2.52 16.30
CA ASP A 59 9.15 2.91 14.90
C ASP A 59 8.76 4.39 14.77
N PRO A 60 9.62 5.25 14.18
CA PRO A 60 9.33 6.68 14.01
C PRO A 60 8.27 6.99 12.95
N HIS A 61 7.87 6.04 12.10
CA HIS A 61 6.95 6.29 11.00
C HIS A 61 5.50 6.40 11.47
N ASN A 62 4.73 7.29 10.82
CA ASN A 62 3.29 7.43 11.10
C ASN A 62 2.48 6.26 10.53
N VAL A 63 2.98 5.59 9.48
CA VAL A 63 2.41 4.37 8.93
C VAL A 63 3.43 3.26 8.98
N VAL A 64 3.09 2.17 9.66
CA VAL A 64 3.89 0.94 9.68
C VAL A 64 3.15 -0.12 8.88
N VAL A 65 3.69 -0.43 7.69
CA VAL A 65 3.12 -1.46 6.80
C VAL A 65 3.62 -2.82 7.24
N LEU A 66 2.70 -3.71 7.60
CA LEU A 66 3.01 -5.00 8.21
C LEU A 66 2.99 -6.14 7.21
N GLN A 67 2.00 -6.14 6.32
CA GLN A 67 1.74 -7.29 5.46
C GLN A 67 1.12 -6.86 4.14
N LEU A 68 1.55 -7.50 3.06
CA LEU A 68 0.80 -7.60 1.81
C LEU A 68 0.33 -9.05 1.65
N ALA A 69 -0.93 -9.26 1.30
CA ALA A 69 -1.47 -10.59 1.06
C ALA A 69 -2.18 -10.65 -0.29
N LEU A 70 -2.03 -11.78 -0.97
CA LEU A 70 -2.79 -12.14 -2.15
C LEU A 70 -3.90 -13.11 -1.71
N GLU A 71 -5.12 -12.62 -1.63
CA GLU A 71 -6.32 -13.44 -1.41
C GLU A 71 -6.76 -14.06 -2.72
N VAL A 72 -7.03 -15.37 -2.69
CA VAL A 72 -7.54 -16.12 -3.83
C VAL A 72 -8.61 -17.07 -3.32
N ALA A 73 -9.77 -17.07 -3.97
CA ALA A 73 -10.89 -17.90 -3.57
C ALA A 73 -10.51 -19.39 -3.50
N GLY A 74 -10.89 -20.06 -2.40
CA GLY A 74 -10.70 -21.49 -2.23
C GLY A 74 -9.31 -21.92 -1.76
N ARG A 75 -8.43 -20.99 -1.37
CA ARG A 75 -7.13 -21.31 -0.75
C ARG A 75 -6.76 -20.31 0.34
N PRO A 76 -5.80 -20.63 1.22
CA PRO A 76 -5.23 -19.65 2.14
C PRO A 76 -4.53 -18.52 1.38
N ASP A 77 -4.64 -17.31 1.93
CA ASP A 77 -3.95 -16.12 1.43
C ASP A 77 -2.44 -16.36 1.36
N VAL A 78 -1.83 -15.87 0.29
CA VAL A 78 -0.38 -15.88 0.14
C VAL A 78 0.16 -14.59 0.75
N ILE A 79 1.05 -14.72 1.73
CA ILE A 79 1.42 -13.61 2.63
C ILE A 79 2.88 -13.18 2.39
N LEU A 80 3.07 -11.88 2.13
CA LEU A 80 4.35 -11.19 2.23
C LEU A 80 4.41 -10.43 3.56
N ASP A 81 5.30 -10.86 4.45
CA ASP A 81 5.59 -10.19 5.72
C ASP A 81 6.56 -9.02 5.46
N LEU A 82 6.03 -7.79 5.51
CA LEU A 82 6.76 -6.57 5.18
C LEU A 82 7.61 -6.03 6.34
N THR A 83 7.60 -6.72 7.48
CA THR A 83 8.50 -6.45 8.62
C THR A 83 9.91 -7.02 8.41
N LYS A 84 10.08 -7.91 7.41
CA LYS A 84 11.36 -8.50 7.03
C LYS A 84 12.30 -7.48 6.37
N SER A 85 13.57 -7.86 6.25
CA SER A 85 14.56 -7.04 5.54
C SER A 85 14.27 -6.96 4.05
N GLU A 86 14.68 -5.87 3.38
CA GLU A 86 14.46 -5.68 1.94
C GLU A 86 15.02 -6.85 1.12
N LYS A 87 16.18 -7.38 1.50
CA LYS A 87 16.78 -8.54 0.84
C LYS A 87 15.88 -9.78 0.91
N GLU A 88 15.25 -10.03 2.06
CA GLU A 88 14.32 -11.16 2.20
C GLU A 88 13.04 -10.97 1.38
N LEU A 89 12.60 -9.72 1.18
CA LEU A 89 11.44 -9.39 0.34
C LEU A 89 11.77 -9.58 -1.15
N GLU A 90 12.97 -9.18 -1.57
CA GLU A 90 13.48 -9.35 -2.93
C GLU A 90 13.66 -10.82 -3.31
N GLU A 91 14.15 -11.63 -2.39
CA GLU A 91 14.30 -13.08 -2.59
C GLU A 91 12.95 -13.83 -2.58
N HIS A 92 11.88 -13.17 -2.16
CA HIS A 92 10.55 -13.76 -2.10
C HIS A 92 9.86 -13.71 -3.47
N SER A 93 9.54 -14.89 -4.03
CA SER A 93 8.71 -15.04 -5.23
C SER A 93 7.45 -15.84 -4.92
N PHE A 94 6.29 -15.31 -5.33
CA PHE A 94 5.00 -16.01 -5.22
C PHE A 94 4.61 -16.68 -6.53
N THR A 95 3.98 -17.84 -6.50
CA THR A 95 3.35 -18.40 -7.70
C THR A 95 1.88 -18.00 -7.77
N ILE A 96 1.48 -17.38 -8.88
CA ILE A 96 0.11 -17.02 -9.21
C ILE A 96 -0.35 -17.91 -10.37
N LYS A 97 -1.46 -18.61 -10.18
CA LYS A 97 -2.09 -19.36 -11.27
C LYS A 97 -2.68 -18.40 -12.29
N GLU A 98 -2.40 -18.63 -13.57
CA GLU A 98 -2.94 -17.82 -14.66
C GLU A 98 -4.48 -17.85 -14.69
N GLY A 99 -5.11 -16.73 -15.03
CA GLY A 99 -6.58 -16.61 -15.11
C GLY A 99 -7.30 -16.72 -13.76
N VAL A 100 -6.57 -16.68 -12.65
CA VAL A 100 -7.19 -16.68 -11.32
C VAL A 100 -7.61 -15.26 -10.94
N GLU A 101 -8.79 -15.12 -10.35
CA GLU A 101 -9.17 -13.90 -9.67
C GLU A 101 -8.45 -13.84 -8.31
N TYR A 102 -7.79 -12.71 -8.06
CA TYR A 102 -7.12 -12.43 -6.81
C TYR A 102 -7.50 -11.06 -6.27
N ARG A 103 -7.26 -10.84 -4.98
CA ARG A 103 -7.40 -9.55 -4.33
C ARG A 103 -6.19 -9.27 -3.49
N LEU A 104 -5.59 -8.10 -3.67
CA LEU A 104 -4.54 -7.64 -2.77
C LEU A 104 -5.17 -7.13 -1.46
N LYS A 105 -4.56 -7.51 -0.34
CA LYS A 105 -4.90 -7.01 0.99
C LYS A 105 -3.65 -6.45 1.65
N VAL A 106 -3.79 -5.33 2.32
CA VAL A 106 -2.69 -4.73 3.09
C VAL A 106 -3.11 -4.63 4.54
N LEU A 107 -2.22 -5.09 5.42
CA LEU A 107 -2.30 -4.82 6.84
C LEU A 107 -1.27 -3.77 7.20
N PHE A 108 -1.70 -2.68 7.83
CA PHE A 108 -0.83 -1.62 8.29
C PHE A 108 -1.37 -0.99 9.56
N LYS A 109 -0.53 -0.24 10.24
CA LYS A 109 -0.89 0.52 11.44
C LYS A 109 -0.62 1.99 11.20
N VAL A 110 -1.55 2.83 11.63
CA VAL A 110 -1.36 4.28 11.69
C VAL A 110 -1.08 4.65 13.15
N GLN A 111 -0.03 5.42 13.38
CA GLN A 111 0.43 5.86 14.70
C GLN A 111 0.92 7.31 14.66
N HIS A 112 1.15 7.87 15.85
CA HIS A 112 1.63 9.25 16.10
C HIS A 112 0.72 10.39 15.64
N GLU A 113 0.34 10.44 14.36
CA GLU A 113 -0.39 11.54 13.75
C GLU A 113 -1.42 11.05 12.72
N VAL A 114 -2.35 11.93 12.34
CA VAL A 114 -3.29 11.68 11.25
C VAL A 114 -2.53 11.60 9.92
N VAL A 115 -2.85 10.60 9.11
CA VAL A 115 -2.30 10.42 7.75
C VAL A 115 -3.41 10.74 6.74
N SER A 116 -3.14 11.65 5.82
CA SER A 116 -4.12 12.03 4.77
C SER A 116 -3.76 11.41 3.44
N GLY A 117 -4.74 10.79 2.79
CA GLY A 117 -4.59 10.33 1.41
C GLY A 117 -3.49 9.28 1.24
N LEU A 118 -3.43 8.28 2.13
CA LEU A 118 -2.51 7.16 1.96
C LEU A 118 -2.82 6.45 0.65
N LYS A 119 -1.80 6.27 -0.17
CA LYS A 119 -1.84 5.61 -1.47
C LYS A 119 -0.89 4.43 -1.48
N TYR A 120 -1.33 3.34 -2.08
CA TYR A 120 -0.47 2.24 -2.51
C TYR A 120 -0.20 2.37 -4.00
N MET A 121 1.07 2.24 -4.38
CA MET A 121 1.51 2.26 -5.76
C MET A 121 2.36 1.03 -6.04
N HIS A 122 2.19 0.43 -7.20
CA HIS A 122 3.10 -0.60 -7.67
C HIS A 122 3.36 -0.49 -9.16
N VAL A 123 4.53 -1.00 -9.53
CA VAL A 123 5.00 -1.09 -10.91
C VAL A 123 5.47 -2.51 -11.15
N ILE A 124 4.87 -3.17 -12.13
CA ILE A 124 5.24 -4.51 -12.57
C ILE A 124 6.20 -4.39 -13.75
N LYS A 125 7.22 -5.23 -13.78
CA LYS A 125 8.18 -5.34 -14.88
C LYS A 125 8.36 -6.80 -15.24
N ARG A 126 8.54 -7.07 -16.53
CA ARG A 126 8.86 -8.41 -17.01
C ARG A 126 10.12 -8.36 -17.85
N LYS A 127 11.13 -9.13 -17.45
CA LYS A 127 12.47 -9.11 -18.07
C LYS A 127 13.06 -7.69 -18.14
N GLY A 128 12.85 -6.90 -17.08
CA GLY A 128 13.27 -5.49 -17.01
C GLY A 128 12.48 -4.52 -17.90
N ILE A 129 11.48 -5.00 -18.65
CA ILE A 129 10.62 -4.15 -19.49
C ILE A 129 9.30 -3.91 -18.77
N ARG A 130 8.93 -2.64 -18.62
CA ARG A 130 7.61 -2.23 -18.14
C ARG A 130 6.60 -2.24 -19.27
N GLY A 131 5.46 -2.90 -19.07
CA GLY A 131 4.29 -2.87 -19.95
C GLY A 131 3.45 -1.61 -19.76
N LYS A 132 2.58 -1.33 -20.75
CA LYS A 132 1.78 -0.10 -20.81
C LYS A 132 0.79 0.06 -19.65
N PHE A 133 0.40 -1.04 -19.00
CA PHE A 133 -0.61 -1.07 -17.93
C PHE A 133 -0.05 -1.57 -16.60
N ASP A 134 1.27 -1.57 -16.45
CA ASP A 134 1.93 -2.23 -15.33
C ASP A 134 2.10 -1.30 -14.11
N LYS A 135 1.63 -0.04 -14.20
CA LYS A 135 1.58 0.90 -13.08
C LYS A 135 0.16 0.98 -12.57
N SER A 136 -0.01 0.74 -11.27
CA SER A 136 -1.28 0.90 -10.58
C SER A 136 -1.10 1.79 -9.35
N GLU A 137 -2.13 2.59 -9.07
CA GLU A 137 -2.21 3.49 -7.92
C GLU A 137 -3.60 3.32 -7.30
N GLU A 138 -3.64 2.98 -6.02
CA GLU A 138 -4.87 2.74 -5.27
C GLU A 138 -4.90 3.62 -4.02
N MET A 139 -5.98 4.40 -3.90
CA MET A 139 -6.24 5.24 -2.73
C MET A 139 -6.79 4.39 -1.60
N ILE A 140 -6.09 4.35 -0.47
CA ILE A 140 -6.51 3.65 0.75
C ILE A 140 -7.29 4.58 1.66
N GLY A 141 -6.95 5.88 1.65
CA GLY A 141 -7.58 6.91 2.48
C GLY A 141 -6.80 7.15 3.78
N SER A 142 -7.49 7.55 4.85
CA SER A 142 -6.84 8.21 5.99
C SER A 142 -6.85 7.44 7.32
N TYR A 143 -7.60 6.32 7.44
CA TYR A 143 -7.88 5.72 8.77
C TYR A 143 -8.09 4.20 8.83
N ALA A 144 -8.03 3.46 7.72
CA ALA A 144 -8.28 2.01 7.79
C ALA A 144 -7.04 1.30 8.36
N ALA A 145 -7.19 0.36 9.29
CA ALA A 145 -6.08 -0.51 9.72
C ALA A 145 -5.82 -1.66 8.72
N ASN A 146 -6.71 -1.82 7.74
CA ASN A 146 -6.68 -2.81 6.70
C ASN A 146 -7.25 -2.24 5.40
N ALA A 147 -6.57 -2.49 4.28
CA ALA A 147 -7.07 -2.14 2.96
C ALA A 147 -7.30 -3.42 2.16
N ASN A 148 -8.48 -3.53 1.55
CA ASN A 148 -8.78 -4.57 0.56
C ASN A 148 -8.98 -3.86 -0.77
N PHE A 149 -8.21 -4.25 -1.77
CA PHE A 149 -8.27 -3.67 -3.10
C PHE A 149 -9.37 -4.34 -3.95
N LEU A 150 -9.58 -3.83 -5.16
CA LEU A 150 -10.49 -4.47 -6.09
C LEU A 150 -9.94 -5.84 -6.52
N ALA A 151 -10.85 -6.76 -6.86
CA ALA A 151 -10.45 -8.04 -7.42
C ALA A 151 -9.94 -7.85 -8.85
N GLU A 152 -8.84 -8.52 -9.18
CA GLU A 152 -8.20 -8.51 -10.48
C GLU A 152 -8.01 -9.94 -11.00
N GLU A 153 -7.99 -10.12 -12.31
CA GLU A 153 -7.71 -11.42 -12.94
C GLU A 153 -6.24 -11.48 -13.38
N ALA A 154 -5.51 -12.51 -12.92
CA ALA A 154 -4.14 -12.74 -13.35
C ALA A 154 -4.09 -13.02 -14.86
N PRO A 155 -3.16 -12.41 -15.62
CA PRO A 155 -3.13 -12.59 -17.07
C PRO A 155 -2.84 -14.04 -17.44
N SER A 156 -3.40 -14.48 -18.57
CA SER A 156 -3.37 -15.88 -18.99
C SER A 156 -2.80 -16.12 -20.38
N GLY A 157 -2.38 -17.36 -20.61
CA GLY A 157 -1.81 -17.82 -21.87
C GLY A 157 -0.30 -17.91 -21.86
N MET A 158 0.25 -18.61 -22.85
CA MET A 158 1.69 -18.91 -22.93
C MET A 158 2.56 -17.64 -22.92
N LEU A 159 2.06 -16.55 -23.50
CA LEU A 159 2.76 -15.28 -23.50
C LEU A 159 2.70 -14.57 -22.15
N ALA A 160 1.71 -14.79 -21.28
CA ALA A 160 1.62 -14.16 -19.97
C ALA A 160 2.39 -14.93 -18.87
N ARG A 161 2.66 -16.22 -19.06
CA ARG A 161 3.41 -17.01 -18.06
C ARG A 161 4.86 -16.55 -17.94
N GLY A 162 5.41 -16.62 -16.73
CA GLY A 162 6.80 -16.31 -16.42
C GLY A 162 6.96 -15.41 -15.20
N HIS A 163 8.19 -14.92 -15.02
CA HIS A 163 8.61 -14.12 -13.88
C HIS A 163 8.31 -12.63 -14.06
N TYR A 164 7.83 -12.02 -12.99
CA TYR A 164 7.49 -10.60 -12.88
C TYR A 164 8.15 -10.01 -11.65
N ASP A 165 8.86 -8.92 -11.87
CA ASP A 165 9.44 -8.09 -10.83
C ASP A 165 8.44 -6.99 -10.47
N VAL A 166 8.22 -6.76 -9.18
CA VAL A 166 7.31 -5.72 -8.69
C VAL A 166 8.06 -4.80 -7.77
N LYS A 167 7.95 -3.50 -8.04
CA LYS A 167 8.34 -2.47 -7.09
C LYS A 167 7.08 -1.86 -6.50
N SER A 168 7.05 -1.65 -5.19
CA SER A 168 5.87 -1.21 -4.45
C SER A 168 6.21 -0.06 -3.49
N LYS A 169 5.25 0.84 -3.28
CA LYS A 169 5.43 2.07 -2.49
C LYS A 169 4.14 2.47 -1.76
N PHE A 170 4.28 2.86 -0.51
CA PHE A 170 3.27 3.61 0.24
C PHE A 170 3.68 5.07 0.36
N ILE A 171 2.79 5.96 -0.04
CA ILE A 171 2.99 7.41 -0.03
C ILE A 171 1.69 8.12 0.36
N ASP A 172 1.77 9.26 1.02
CA ASP A 172 0.62 10.07 1.41
C ASP A 172 0.54 11.42 0.67
N ASP A 173 -0.51 12.19 0.94
CA ASP A 173 -0.72 13.53 0.36
C ASP A 173 0.39 14.53 0.73
N ASP A 174 1.07 14.31 1.86
CA ASP A 174 2.23 15.10 2.32
C ASP A 174 3.53 14.72 1.57
N LYS A 175 3.46 13.77 0.63
CA LYS A 175 4.59 13.19 -0.13
C LYS A 175 5.55 12.41 0.77
N THR A 176 5.11 11.98 1.94
CA THR A 176 5.89 11.14 2.84
C THR A 176 5.86 9.70 2.32
N VAL A 177 7.04 9.13 2.04
CA VAL A 177 7.16 7.71 1.72
C VAL A 177 7.23 6.93 3.03
N HIS A 178 6.27 6.04 3.26
CA HIS A 178 6.18 5.24 4.48
C HIS A 178 6.87 3.88 4.34
N LYS A 179 6.85 3.30 3.13
CA LYS A 179 7.56 2.05 2.80
C LYS A 179 7.77 1.98 1.29
N GLU A 180 8.94 1.49 0.88
CA GLU A 180 9.26 1.13 -0.50
C GLU A 180 9.95 -0.24 -0.45
N TRP A 181 9.56 -1.16 -1.34
CA TRP A 181 10.19 -2.48 -1.41
C TRP A 181 10.02 -3.10 -2.80
N SER A 182 10.88 -4.09 -3.09
CA SER A 182 10.80 -4.91 -4.28
C SER A 182 10.44 -6.34 -3.89
N TRP A 183 9.70 -7.02 -4.76
CA TRP A 183 9.30 -8.42 -4.61
C TRP A 183 9.00 -9.00 -6.00
N SER A 184 8.75 -10.29 -6.09
CA SER A 184 8.48 -10.92 -7.38
C SER A 184 7.34 -11.93 -7.33
N PHE A 185 6.81 -12.26 -8.50
CA PHE A 185 5.89 -13.37 -8.65
C PHE A 185 6.04 -14.05 -10.01
N ASP A 186 5.66 -15.32 -10.07
CA ASP A 186 5.65 -16.14 -11.27
C ASP A 186 4.22 -16.49 -11.65
N ILE A 187 3.82 -16.18 -12.89
CA ILE A 187 2.57 -16.66 -13.46
C ILE A 187 2.79 -18.04 -14.06
N LYS A 188 2.06 -19.04 -13.55
CA LYS A 188 2.15 -20.45 -13.98
C LYS A 188 0.77 -21.02 -14.32
N LYS A 189 0.76 -22.14 -15.03
CA LYS A 189 -0.48 -22.85 -15.39
C LYS A 189 -1.19 -23.44 -14.16
N ASP A 190 -0.39 -23.85 -13.19
CA ASP A 190 -0.80 -24.46 -11.94
C ASP A 190 -0.02 -23.80 -10.78
N TRP A 191 -0.50 -24.01 -9.57
CA TRP A 191 0.06 -23.44 -8.34
C TRP A 191 1.43 -24.01 -7.95
#